data_AF-C0ER33-F1
#
_entry.id   AF-C0ER33-F1
#
_cell.length_a   1.000
_cell.length_b   1.000
_cell.length_c   1.000
_cell.angle_alpha   90.00
_cell.angle_beta   90.00
_cell.angle_gamma   90.00
#
_symmetry.space_group_name_H-M   'P 1'
#
loop_
_entity.id
_entity.type
_entity.pdbx_description
1 polymer ?
#
loop_
_entity_poly.entity_id
_entity_poly.type
_entity_poly.pdbx_seq_one_letter_code
_entity_poly.pdbx_strand_id
1 'polypeptide(L)'
;IFQTAYDAGVPIIPALCRYPNPDGSSPNPHTAYYGDISLWQSICMVISQPSSTVELHFLDPIEAGEDRYATALHVHALLSEKQKQLG
;
A
#
# COMPACT_ATOMS: atom_id res chain seq x y z
N ILE A 1 -0.81 -10.41 -12.39
CA ILE A 1 -0.69 -10.56 -10.92
C ILE A 1 -1.92 -11.25 -10.33
N PHE A 2 -3.17 -10.93 -10.75
CA PHE A 2 -4.37 -11.56 -10.19
C PHE A 2 -4.83 -12.89 -10.83
N GLN A 3 -4.35 -13.24 -12.03
CA GLN A 3 -4.76 -14.46 -12.74
C GLN A 3 -4.53 -15.74 -11.92
N THR A 4 -3.42 -15.82 -11.18
CA THR A 4 -3.09 -17.01 -10.37
C THR A 4 -4.11 -17.26 -9.26
N ALA A 5 -4.67 -16.21 -8.66
CA ALA A 5 -5.70 -16.35 -7.64
C ALA A 5 -7.02 -16.87 -8.26
N TYR A 6 -7.36 -16.39 -9.46
CA TYR A 6 -8.50 -16.89 -10.22
C TYR A 6 -8.33 -18.36 -10.62
N ASP A 7 -7.19 -18.71 -11.21
CA ASP A 7 -6.92 -20.09 -11.66
C ASP A 7 -6.92 -21.09 -10.49
N ALA A 8 -6.50 -20.64 -9.30
CA ALA A 8 -6.52 -21.45 -8.09
C ALA A 8 -7.86 -21.42 -7.33
N GLY A 9 -8.82 -20.57 -7.73
CA GLY A 9 -10.10 -20.40 -7.06
C GLY A 9 -9.98 -19.93 -5.61
N VAL A 10 -8.99 -19.05 -5.33
CA VAL A 10 -8.72 -18.53 -3.98
C VAL A 10 -8.94 -17.02 -3.92
N PRO A 11 -9.41 -16.50 -2.77
CA PRO A 11 -9.65 -15.07 -2.61
C PRO A 11 -8.34 -14.26 -2.54
N ILE A 12 -8.44 -12.99 -2.88
CA ILE A 12 -7.38 -11.98 -2.75
C ILE A 12 -7.66 -11.17 -1.49
N ILE A 13 -6.63 -10.94 -0.66
CA ILE A 13 -6.70 -10.03 0.48
C ILE A 13 -5.92 -8.75 0.13
N PRO A 14 -6.60 -7.63 -0.16
CA PRO A 14 -5.91 -6.36 -0.43
C PRO A 14 -5.24 -5.85 0.85
N ALA A 15 -3.99 -5.38 0.72
CA ALA A 15 -3.25 -4.78 1.82
C ALA A 15 -2.76 -3.37 1.45
N LEU A 16 -3.05 -2.40 2.31
CA LEU A 16 -2.55 -1.03 2.22
C LEU A 16 -1.41 -0.84 3.23
N CYS A 17 -0.22 -0.55 2.75
CA CYS A 17 0.92 -0.15 3.57
C CYS A 17 1.08 1.36 3.50
N ARG A 18 1.08 2.04 4.65
CA ARG A 18 1.29 3.48 4.73
C ARG A 18 2.32 3.86 5.79
N TYR A 19 2.96 4.99 5.56
CA TYR A 19 3.94 5.61 6.44
C TYR A 19 3.38 6.97 6.85
N PRO A 20 2.65 7.07 7.97
CA PRO A 20 2.20 8.35 8.48
C PRO A 20 3.39 9.19 8.99
N ASN A 21 3.22 10.50 8.99
CA ASN A 21 4.06 11.44 9.73
C ASN A 21 3.85 11.22 11.24
N PRO A 22 4.74 11.73 12.12
CA PRO A 22 4.57 11.63 13.57
C PRO A 22 3.27 12.24 14.10
N ASP A 23 2.64 13.16 13.37
CA ASP A 23 1.33 13.74 13.68
C ASP A 23 0.13 12.92 13.16
N GLY A 24 0.39 11.78 12.52
CA GLY A 24 -0.61 10.89 11.93
C GLY A 24 -1.03 11.25 10.50
N SER A 25 -0.59 12.40 9.97
CA SER A 25 -0.92 12.82 8.60
C SER A 25 -0.19 11.98 7.57
N SER A 26 -0.84 11.69 6.44
CA SER A 26 -0.26 10.93 5.34
C SER A 26 -0.45 11.71 4.02
N PRO A 27 0.45 11.54 3.03
CA PRO A 27 1.65 10.71 3.05
C PRO A 27 2.85 11.38 3.74
N ASN A 28 3.72 10.57 4.36
CA ASN A 28 5.08 10.98 4.73
C ASN A 28 6.03 10.75 3.54
N PRO A 29 6.36 11.78 2.74
CA PRO A 29 7.28 11.64 1.61
C PRO A 29 8.71 11.28 2.04
N HIS A 30 9.04 11.33 3.34
CA HIS A 30 10.40 11.04 3.81
C HIS A 30 10.71 9.56 4.03
N THR A 31 9.69 8.68 4.04
CA THR A 31 9.86 7.27 4.43
C THR A 31 9.67 6.29 3.26
N ALA A 32 9.11 6.74 2.14
CA ALA A 32 9.02 5.92 0.94
C ALA A 32 10.32 6.03 0.12
N TYR A 33 10.93 4.89 -0.22
CA TYR A 33 11.95 4.84 -1.27
C TYR A 33 11.24 4.94 -2.63
N TYR A 34 11.15 6.14 -3.20
CA TYR A 34 10.47 6.38 -4.48
C TYR A 34 11.21 7.39 -5.35
N GLY A 35 11.05 7.27 -6.67
CA GLY A 35 11.61 8.20 -7.65
C GLY A 35 13.14 8.16 -7.73
N ASP A 36 13.75 9.35 -7.80
CA ASP A 36 15.18 9.54 -8.09
C ASP A 36 16.07 9.66 -6.84
N ILE A 37 15.58 9.27 -5.66
CA ILE A 37 16.41 9.32 -4.45
C ILE A 37 17.38 8.14 -4.43
N SER A 38 18.64 8.42 -4.14
CA SER A 38 19.62 7.36 -3.90
C SER A 38 19.28 6.57 -2.64
N LEU A 39 19.69 5.30 -2.60
CA LEU A 39 19.54 4.46 -1.42
C LEU A 39 20.12 5.13 -0.16
N TRP A 40 21.25 5.82 -0.30
CA TRP A 40 21.88 6.56 0.79
C TRP A 40 21.02 7.72 1.31
N GLN A 41 20.38 8.49 0.41
CA GLN A 41 19.45 9.55 0.81
C GLN A 41 18.24 8.98 1.56
N SER A 42 17.68 7.86 1.10
CA SER A 42 16.58 7.17 1.79
C SER A 42 16.99 6.71 3.20
N ILE A 43 18.17 6.09 3.35
CA ILE A 43 18.69 5.67 4.65
C ILE A 43 18.84 6.89 5.58
N CYS A 44 19.50 7.95 5.12
CA CYS A 44 19.68 9.18 5.91
C CYS A 44 18.35 9.79 6.35
N MET A 45 17.33 9.80 5.49
CA MET A 45 16.00 10.34 5.81
C MET A 45 15.25 9.49 6.83
N VAL A 46 15.37 8.16 6.78
CA VAL A 46 14.73 7.26 7.75
C VAL A 46 15.42 7.35 9.11
N ILE A 47 16.75 7.28 9.18
CA ILE A 47 17.47 7.31 10.47
C ILE A 47 17.42 8.67 11.17
N SER A 48 17.15 9.75 10.41
CA SER A 48 17.01 11.10 10.98
C SER A 48 15.62 11.34 11.59
N GLN A 49 14.65 10.45 11.39
CA GLN A 49 13.34 10.56 12.01
C GLN A 49 13.42 10.11 13.48
N PRO A 50 12.99 10.93 14.45
CA PRO A 50 13.04 10.58 15.87
C PRO A 50 12.13 9.38 16.23
N SER A 51 11.08 9.16 15.43
CA SER A 51 10.20 8.00 15.49
C SER A 51 9.58 7.78 14.12
N SER A 52 9.42 6.52 13.72
CA SER A 52 8.75 6.14 12.47
C SER A 52 7.70 5.08 12.77
N THR A 53 6.51 5.24 12.20
CA THR A 53 5.41 4.27 12.31
C THR A 53 5.11 3.75 10.91
N VAL A 54 4.93 2.43 10.80
CA VAL A 54 4.43 1.77 9.60
C VAL A 54 3.10 1.17 9.94
N GLU A 55 2.09 1.44 9.11
CA GLU A 55 0.79 0.85 9.27
C GLU A 55 0.46 -0.06 8.10
N LEU A 56 -0.02 -1.26 8.43
CA LEU A 56 -0.46 -2.25 7.47
C LEU A 56 -1.95 -2.55 7.70
N HIS A 57 -2.77 -2.22 6.72
CA HIS A 57 -4.22 -2.40 6.76
C HIS A 57 -4.63 -3.49 5.77
N PHE A 58 -5.13 -4.60 6.29
CA PHE A 58 -5.74 -5.65 5.48
C PHE A 58 -7.23 -5.34 5.31
N LEU A 59 -7.72 -5.40 4.07
CA LEU A 59 -9.13 -5.26 3.75
C LEU A 59 -9.80 -6.63 3.70
N ASP A 60 -11.12 -6.62 3.60
CA ASP A 60 -11.89 -7.85 3.44
C ASP A 60 -11.46 -8.63 2.19
N PRO A 61 -11.49 -9.98 2.23
CA PRO A 61 -11.18 -10.80 1.08
C PRO A 61 -12.15 -10.50 -0.07
N ILE A 62 -11.62 -10.49 -1.29
CA ILE A 62 -12.40 -10.38 -2.53
C ILE A 62 -12.15 -11.58 -3.42
N GLU A 63 -13.13 -11.94 -4.23
CA GLU A 63 -12.96 -12.97 -5.24
C GLU A 63 -12.15 -12.44 -6.43
N ALA A 64 -11.27 -13.28 -6.96
CA ALA A 64 -10.57 -12.97 -8.20
C ALA A 64 -11.52 -13.15 -9.39
N GLY A 65 -11.58 -12.16 -10.29
CA GLY A 65 -12.34 -12.26 -11.53
C GLY A 65 -11.51 -12.84 -12.67
N GLU A 66 -12.18 -13.36 -13.70
CA GLU A 66 -11.55 -13.86 -14.92
C GLU A 66 -10.74 -12.76 -15.64
N ASP A 67 -11.26 -11.53 -15.64
CA ASP A 67 -10.51 -10.37 -16.11
C ASP A 67 -9.58 -9.83 -15.01
N ARG A 68 -8.29 -10.11 -15.17
CA ARG A 68 -7.22 -9.61 -14.31
C ARG A 68 -7.13 -8.08 -14.25
N TYR A 69 -7.51 -7.36 -15.30
CA TYR A 69 -7.47 -5.90 -15.33
C TYR A 69 -8.63 -5.30 -14.54
N ALA A 70 -9.84 -5.81 -14.72
CA ALA A 70 -10.99 -5.43 -13.92
C ALA A 70 -10.74 -5.71 -12.42
N THR A 71 -10.15 -6.88 -12.10
CA THR A 71 -9.76 -7.22 -10.72
C THR A 71 -8.75 -6.22 -10.15
N ALA A 72 -7.74 -5.84 -10.94
CA ALA A 72 -6.75 -4.84 -10.51
C ALA A 72 -7.37 -3.46 -10.27
N LEU A 73 -8.27 -3.02 -11.13
CA LEU A 73 -8.96 -1.74 -11.00
C LEU A 73 -9.85 -1.72 -9.75
N HIS A 74 -10.53 -2.82 -9.46
CA HIS A 74 -11.36 -2.97 -8.27
C HIS A 74 -10.52 -2.92 -6.98
N VAL A 75 -9.42 -3.69 -6.91
CA VAL A 75 -8.47 -3.65 -5.79
C VAL A 75 -7.93 -2.23 -5.58
N HIS A 76 -7.54 -1.56 -6.66
CA HIS A 76 -7.03 -0.19 -6.59
C HIS A 76 -8.08 0.79 -6.03
N ALA A 77 -9.34 0.65 -6.43
CA ALA A 77 -10.43 1.48 -5.93
C ALA A 77 -10.63 1.28 -4.41
N LEU A 78 -10.64 0.02 -3.94
CA LEU A 78 -10.79 -0.32 -2.52
C LEU A 78 -9.64 0.26 -1.67
N LEU A 79 -8.39 0.09 -2.12
CA LEU A 79 -7.23 0.62 -1.41
C LEU A 79 -7.22 2.15 -1.39
N SER A 80 -7.62 2.78 -2.50
CA SER A 80 -7.73 4.25 -2.60
C SER A 80 -8.82 4.80 -1.67
N GLU A 81 -9.95 4.11 -1.55
CA GLU A 81 -11.02 4.49 -0.62
C GLU A 81 -10.56 4.34 0.83
N LYS A 82 -9.92 3.22 1.17
CA LYS A 82 -9.38 3.01 2.52
C LYS A 82 -8.33 4.06 2.87
N GLN A 83 -7.47 4.43 1.93
CA GLN A 83 -6.50 5.50 2.13
C GLN A 83 -7.19 6.84 2.44
N LYS A 84 -8.24 7.22 1.70
CA LYS A 84 -8.99 8.46 1.97
C LYS A 84 -9.65 8.47 3.36
N GLN A 85 -10.11 7.32 3.85
CA GLN A 85 -10.71 7.20 5.18
C GLN A 85 -9.68 7.38 6.32
N LEU A 86 -8.41 7.07 6.05
CA LEU A 86 -7.34 7.10 7.04
C LEU A 86 -6.60 8.45 7.12
N GLY A 87 -6.89 9.38 6.20
CA GLY A 87 -6.17 10.65 6.04
C GLY A 87 -4.74 10.48 5.52
#